data_AF-A0A352IYJ7-F1
#
_entry.id   AF-A0A352IYJ7-F1
#
_cell.length_a   1.000
_cell.length_b   1.000
_cell.length_c   1.000
_cell.angle_alpha   90.00
_cell.angle_beta   90.00
_cell.angle_gamma   90.00
#
_symmetry.space_group_name_H-M   'P 1'
#
loop_
_entity.id
_entity.type
_entity.pdbx_description
1 polymer ?
#
loop_
_entity_poly.entity_id
_entity_poly.type
_entity_poly.pdbx_seq_one_letter_code
_entity_poly.pdbx_strand_id
1 'polypeptide(L)' 'QCTPCRAGTEKMLTLLERDTWDEQTLKQLAAVMADASICGLGQAAPNPVLSLLRDFRSELASQNLIVKG' A
#
# COMPACT_ATOMS: atom_id res chain seq x y z
N GLN A 1 1.20 19.57 -1.30
CA GLN A 1 0.29 20.14 -2.31
C GLN A 1 -0.63 19.10 -2.96
N CYS A 2 -0.27 17.81 -3.01
CA CYS A 2 -1.15 16.75 -3.53
C CYS A 2 -1.83 15.95 -2.40
N THR A 3 -3.15 15.94 -2.38
CA THR A 3 -3.97 15.11 -1.48
C THR A 3 -3.67 13.61 -1.60
N PRO A 4 -3.61 12.99 -2.80
CA PRO A 4 -3.34 11.55 -2.91
C PRO A 4 -1.99 11.16 -2.33
N CYS A 5 -0.93 11.98 -2.46
CA CYS A 5 0.34 11.70 -1.81
C CYS A 5 0.22 11.81 -0.28
N ARG A 6 -0.20 12.97 0.26
CA ARG A 6 -0.18 13.23 1.71
C ARG A 6 -1.13 12.32 2.48
N ALA A 7 -2.41 12.35 2.11
CA ALA A 7 -3.42 11.54 2.78
C ALA A 7 -3.28 10.05 2.43
N GLY A 8 -2.76 9.73 1.23
CA GLY A 8 -2.52 8.35 0.84
C GLY A 8 -1.41 7.70 1.64
N THR A 9 -0.28 8.39 1.86
CA THR A 9 0.80 7.85 2.71
C THR A 9 0.35 7.64 4.17
N GLU A 10 -0.41 8.60 4.72
CA GLU A 10 -0.96 8.47 6.07
C GLU A 10 -1.93 7.28 6.17
N LYS A 11 -2.87 7.16 5.23
CA LYS A 11 -3.82 6.04 5.17
C LYS A 11 -3.11 4.70 5.01
N MET A 12 -2.07 4.65 4.19
CA MET A 12 -1.30 3.44 3.98
C MET A 12 -0.58 3.00 5.26
N LEU A 13 0.04 3.94 5.99
CA LEU A 13 0.63 3.64 7.29
C LEU A 13 -0.42 3.06 8.26
N THR A 14 -1.59 3.69 8.37
CA THR A 14 -2.69 3.19 9.22
C THR A 14 -3.17 1.79 8.83
N LEU A 15 -3.12 1.42 7.55
CA LEU A 15 -3.45 0.06 7.09
C LEU A 15 -2.36 -0.95 7.45
N LEU A 16 -1.10 -0.55 7.38
CA LEU A 16 0.06 -1.40 7.68
C LEU A 16 0.30 -1.59 9.19
N GLU A 17 -0.19 -0.68 10.04
CA GLU A 17 -0.14 -0.82 11.51
C GLU A 17 -1.16 -1.79 12.08
N ARG A 18 -2.04 -2.37 11.25
CA ARG A 18 -3.02 -3.38 11.67
C ARG A 18 -2.36 -4.75 11.80
N ASP A 19 -2.89 -5.57 12.70
CA ASP A 19 -2.49 -6.98 12.85
C ASP A 19 -2.71 -7.81 11.58
N THR A 20 -3.64 -7.37 10.72
CA THR A 20 -3.92 -8.00 9.44
C THR A 20 -4.11 -6.94 8.36
N TRP A 21 -3.38 -7.12 7.28
CA TRP A 21 -3.36 -6.24 6.12
C TRP A 21 -4.38 -6.70 5.09
N ASP A 22 -5.20 -5.74 4.66
CA ASP A 22 -6.10 -5.92 3.53
C ASP A 22 -5.34 -5.65 2.22
N GLU A 23 -4.88 -6.73 1.58
CA GLU A 23 -4.13 -6.68 0.32
C GLU A 23 -4.90 -5.94 -0.78
N GLN A 24 -6.23 -6.10 -0.85
CA GLN A 24 -7.05 -5.46 -1.86
C GLN A 24 -7.13 -3.94 -1.62
N THR A 25 -7.41 -3.53 -0.38
CA THR A 25 -7.48 -2.11 -0.03
C THR A 25 -6.14 -1.41 -0.23
N LEU A 26 -5.02 -2.06 0.15
CA LEU A 26 -3.68 -1.53 -0.08
C LEU A 26 -3.38 -1.32 -1.58
N LYS A 27 -3.74 -2.28 -2.44
CA LYS A 27 -3.56 -2.16 -3.89
C LYS A 27 -4.43 -1.07 -4.51
N GLN A 28 -5.68 -0.92 -4.06
CA GLN A 28 -6.57 0.14 -4.53
C GLN A 28 -6.04 1.52 -4.14
N LEU A 29 -5.57 1.68 -2.90
CA LEU A 29 -4.96 2.93 -2.45
C LEU A 29 -3.71 3.26 -3.25
N ALA A 30 -2.85 2.26 -3.48
CA ALA A 30 -1.65 2.41 -4.29
C ALA A 30 -1.96 2.88 -5.73
N ALA A 31 -2.99 2.31 -6.37
CA ALA A 31 -3.42 2.75 -7.70
C ALA A 31 -3.87 4.22 -7.70
N VAL A 32 -4.68 4.63 -6.71
CA VAL A 32 -5.10 6.04 -6.58
C VAL A 32 -3.91 6.97 -6.37
N MET A 33 -2.92 6.57 -5.57
CA MET A 33 -1.71 7.35 -5.35
C MET A 33 -0.87 7.48 -6.62
N ALA A 34 -0.75 6.41 -7.40
CA ALA A 34 -0.03 6.38 -8.67
C ALA A 34 -0.71 7.25 -9.74
N ASP A 35 -2.04 7.17 -9.87
CA ASP A 35 -2.76 7.83 -10.95
C ASP A 35 -3.04 9.32 -10.66
N ALA A 36 -3.31 9.68 -9.40
CA ALA A 36 -3.77 11.02 -9.05
C ALA A 36 -2.67 11.94 -8.49
N SER A 37 -1.47 11.43 -8.23
CA SER A 37 -0.36 12.27 -7.76
C SER A 37 0.25 13.08 -8.89
N ILE A 38 0.42 14.38 -8.64
CA ILE A 38 0.90 15.37 -9.62
C ILE A 38 2.40 15.28 -9.94
N CYS A 39 3.18 14.48 -9.20
CA CYS A 39 4.62 14.35 -9.38
C CYS A 39 5.10 12.93 -9.07
N GLY A 40 6.28 12.59 -9.59
CA GLY A 40 6.85 11.24 -9.48
C GLY A 40 7.05 10.74 -8.05
N LEU A 41 7.26 11.63 -7.06
CA LEU A 41 7.36 11.22 -5.66
C LEU A 41 6.05 10.62 -5.16
N GLY A 42 4.92 11.30 -5.39
CA GLY A 42 3.62 10.78 -4.96
C GLY A 42 3.20 9.53 -5.73
N GLN A 43 3.59 9.46 -7.01
CA GLN A 43 3.31 8.30 -7.86
C GLN A 43 4.10 7.06 -7.41
N ALA A 44 5.35 7.25 -6.96
CA ALA A 44 6.23 6.17 -6.52
C ALA A 44 6.14 5.85 -5.02
N ALA A 45 5.52 6.71 -4.21
CA ALA A 45 5.30 6.48 -2.79
C ALA A 45 4.68 5.11 -2.42
N PRO A 46 3.73 4.52 -3.18
CA PRO A 46 3.21 3.18 -2.87
C PRO A 46 4.14 2.01 -3.27
N ASN A 47 5.20 2.25 -4.03
CA ASN A 47 6.04 1.18 -4.60
C ASN A 47 6.67 0.23 -3.58
N PRO A 48 7.14 0.68 -2.39
CA PRO A 48 7.67 -0.23 -1.39
C PRO A 48 6.63 -1.26 -0.92
N VAL A 49 5.38 -0.83 -0.71
CA VAL A 49 4.28 -1.70 -0.29
C VAL A 49 3.89 -2.66 -1.41
N LEU A 50 3.77 -2.16 -2.64
CA LEU A 50 3.47 -3.01 -3.80
C LEU A 50 4.55 -4.08 -4.03
N SER A 51 5.82 -3.72 -3.88
CA SER A 51 6.93 -4.67 -4.03
C SER A 51 6.93 -5.69 -2.89
N LEU A 52 6.64 -5.27 -1.66
CA LEU A 52 6.50 -6.18 -0.52
C LEU A 52 5.37 -7.21 -0.74
N LEU A 53 4.19 -6.74 -1.17
CA LEU A 53 3.04 -7.61 -1.46
C LEU A 53 3.27 -8.54 -2.66
N ARG A 54 4.13 -8.16 -3.61
CA ARG A 54 4.46 -8.97 -4.79
C ARG A 54 5.55 -10.01 -4.48
N ASP A 55 6.66 -9.55 -3.91
CA ASP A 55 7.89 -10.32 -3.82
C ASP A 55 7.95 -11.18 -2.55
N PHE A 56 7.20 -10.80 -1.48
CA PHE A 56 7.20 -11.49 -0.19
C PHE A 56 5.79 -11.98 0.23
N ARG A 57 4.89 -12.19 -0.75
CA ARG A 57 3.50 -12.57 -0.47
C ARG A 57 3.41 -13.84 0.38
N SER A 58 4.24 -14.84 0.07
CA SER A 58 4.29 -16.11 0.80
C SER A 58 4.66 -15.95 2.26
N GLU A 59 5.63 -15.09 2.55
CA GLU A 59 6.16 -14.80 3.88
C GLU A 59 5.15 -14.01 4.70
N LEU A 60 4.47 -13.04 4.09
CA LEU A 60 3.38 -12.31 4.74
C LEU A 60 2.23 -13.26 5.07
N ALA A 61 1.88 -14.17 4.16
CA ALA A 61 0.83 -15.15 4.39
C ALA A 61 1.21 -16.19 5.46
N SER A 62 2.48 -16.61 5.53
CA SER A 62 2.95 -17.56 6.55
C SER A 62 2.99 -16.93 7.96
N GLN A 63 3.18 -15.62 8.03
CA GLN A 63 3.10 -14.83 9.27
C GLN A 63 1.67 -14.40 9.62
N ASN A 64 0.65 -14.84 8.87
CA ASN A 64 -0.75 -14.43 9.01
C ASN A 64 -0.97 -12.90 8.93
N LEU A 65 -0.05 -12.17 8.29
CA LEU A 65 -0.17 -10.71 8.11
C LEU A 65 -1.14 -10.35 6.99
N ILE A 66 -1.32 -11.21 5.98
CA ILE A 66 -2.35 -11.03 4.96
C ILE A 66 -3.34 -12.18 5.02
N VAL A 67 -4.64 -11.89 4.87
CA VAL A 67 -5.67 -12.92 4.84
C VAL A 67 -5.45 -13.77 3.59
N LYS A 68 -5.35 -15.10 3.75
CA LYS A 68 -5.58 -16.02 2.63
C LYS A 68 -7.05 -15.91 2.26
N GLY A 69 -7.34 -15.10 1.24
CA GLY A 69 -8.64 -15.16 0.56
C GLY A 69 -8.95 -16.57 0.08
#